data_AF-A0A816HJL2-F1
#
_entry.id   AF-A0A816HJL2-F1
#
_cell.length_a   1.000
_cell.length_b   1.000
_cell.length_c   1.000
_cell.angle_alpha   90.00
_cell.angle_beta   90.00
_cell.angle_gamma   90.00
#
_symmetry.space_group_name_H-M   'P 1'
#
loop_
_entity.id
_entity.type
_entity.pdbx_description
1 polymer ?
#
loop_
_entity_poly.entity_id
_entity_poly.type
_entity_poly.pdbx_seq_one_letter_code
_entity_poly.pdbx_strand_id
1 'polypeptide(L)'
;LICVGLMDGDVIVYDISISSGKAVFINSSYTCKHLGCVWQVQWCTSPDDHYPRFCSVGSDGKVIRWTCIKGELRQVILLTLPSATKSTRLDDGTLLTLPGPALAFDFQRHHKETFLVGTEDGKIYKASMNDPGIIDMTFDAHDFAVYSVRWSPFHPNTFASCSADGTVKLWHEQLS
;
A
#
# COMPACT_ATOMS: atom_id res chain seq x y z
N LEU A 1 -2.10 17.06 -10.30
CA LEU A 1 -2.58 16.53 -9.01
C LEU A 1 -1.40 15.93 -8.23
N ILE A 2 -1.36 16.12 -6.92
CA ILE A 2 -0.43 15.49 -5.98
C ILE A 2 -1.26 14.77 -4.92
N CYS A 3 -0.98 13.50 -4.64
CA CYS A 3 -1.59 12.77 -3.52
C CYS A 3 -0.62 12.68 -2.35
N VAL A 4 -1.16 12.73 -1.13
CA VAL A 4 -0.42 12.74 0.13
C VAL A 4 -1.13 11.82 1.12
N GLY A 5 -0.36 11.02 1.86
CA GLY A 5 -0.83 10.25 3.01
C GLY A 5 -0.40 10.91 4.32
N LEU A 6 -1.26 10.88 5.34
CA LEU A 6 -1.02 11.51 6.63
C LEU A 6 -0.82 10.50 7.76
N MET A 7 -0.28 10.98 8.88
CA MET A 7 0.00 10.16 10.07
C MET A 7 -1.27 9.64 10.77
N ASP A 8 -2.38 10.35 10.61
CA ASP A 8 -3.69 10.03 11.19
C ASP A 8 -4.57 9.14 10.28
N GLY A 9 -3.99 8.64 9.18
CA GLY A 9 -4.64 7.74 8.23
C GLY A 9 -5.39 8.42 7.08
N ASP A 10 -5.46 9.75 7.10
CA ASP A 10 -6.12 10.50 6.03
C ASP A 10 -5.26 10.49 4.75
N VAL A 11 -5.95 10.58 3.62
CA VAL A 11 -5.33 10.81 2.31
C VAL A 11 -5.92 12.07 1.70
N ILE A 12 -5.05 12.87 1.09
CA ILE A 12 -5.38 14.17 0.54
C ILE A 12 -4.86 14.28 -0.89
N VAL A 13 -5.63 14.90 -1.78
CA VAL A 13 -5.20 15.24 -3.13
C VAL A 13 -5.26 16.74 -3.36
N TYR A 14 -4.13 17.32 -3.79
CA TYR A 14 -3.99 18.72 -4.15
C TYR A 14 -3.92 18.89 -5.67
N ASP A 15 -4.51 19.97 -6.17
CA ASP A 15 -4.28 20.44 -7.54
C ASP A 15 -3.31 21.62 -7.52
N ILE A 16 -2.10 21.38 -8.01
CA ILE A 16 -1.01 22.36 -8.05
C ILE A 16 -1.23 23.48 -9.06
N SER A 17 -2.21 23.36 -9.97
CA SER A 17 -2.59 24.46 -10.86
C SER A 17 -3.32 25.57 -10.08
N ILE A 18 -3.86 25.26 -8.91
CA ILE A 18 -4.63 26.18 -8.08
C ILE A 18 -3.69 26.77 -7.01
N SER A 19 -3.40 28.06 -7.11
CA SER A 19 -2.52 28.79 -6.19
C SER A 19 -3.06 28.91 -4.75
N SER A 20 -4.31 28.52 -4.51
CA SER A 20 -4.95 28.60 -3.19
C SER A 20 -4.34 27.68 -2.13
N GLY A 21 -3.58 26.65 -2.55
CA GLY A 21 -3.05 25.61 -1.65
C GLY A 21 -4.13 24.73 -1.01
N LYS A 22 -5.42 24.89 -1.39
CA LYS A 22 -6.51 24.07 -0.88
C LYS A 22 -6.50 22.68 -1.50
N ALA A 23 -6.75 21.68 -0.67
CA ALA A 23 -6.99 20.32 -1.14
C ALA A 23 -8.26 20.26 -1.99
N VAL A 24 -8.21 19.48 -3.06
CA VAL A 24 -9.34 19.25 -3.97
C VAL A 24 -10.12 18.00 -3.57
N PHE A 25 -9.41 17.02 -3.00
CA PHE A 25 -10.04 15.82 -2.45
C PHE A 25 -9.48 15.55 -1.06
N ILE A 26 -10.38 15.33 -0.09
CA ILE A 26 -10.05 14.97 1.27
C ILE A 26 -10.94 13.80 1.66
N ASN A 27 -10.33 12.76 2.22
CA ASN A 27 -11.08 11.72 2.90
C ASN A 27 -11.25 12.14 4.37
N SER A 28 -12.34 12.84 4.68
CA SER A 28 -12.63 13.31 6.04
C SER A 28 -13.60 12.41 6.81
N SER A 29 -13.94 11.22 6.30
CA SER A 29 -14.86 10.31 6.98
C SER A 29 -14.10 9.35 7.88
N TYR A 30 -14.45 9.34 9.17
CA TYR A 30 -13.86 8.45 10.18
C TYR A 30 -13.96 6.95 9.82
N THR A 31 -14.93 6.57 9.00
CA THR A 31 -15.16 5.17 8.60
C THR A 31 -14.40 4.76 7.34
N CYS A 32 -13.76 5.71 6.66
CA CYS A 32 -13.24 5.48 5.33
C CYS A 32 -11.74 5.70 5.19
N LYS A 33 -10.94 5.47 6.23
CA LYS A 33 -9.49 5.76 6.23
C LYS A 33 -8.63 4.64 6.81
N HIS A 34 -7.31 4.79 6.71
CA HIS A 34 -6.38 3.88 7.39
C HIS A 34 -6.48 4.05 8.91
N LEU A 35 -6.33 2.95 9.64
CA LEU A 35 -6.19 2.98 11.11
C LEU A 35 -4.71 3.20 11.47
N GLY A 36 -4.23 4.45 11.33
CA GLY A 36 -2.85 4.85 11.60
C GLY A 36 -2.13 5.42 10.38
N CYS A 37 -0.80 5.57 10.47
CA CYS A 37 -0.01 6.25 9.45
C CYS A 37 -0.19 5.64 8.05
N VAL A 38 -0.35 6.51 7.05
CA VAL A 38 -0.19 6.15 5.65
C VAL A 38 1.29 6.19 5.29
N TRP A 39 1.88 5.04 5.01
CA TRP A 39 3.33 4.91 4.79
C TRP A 39 3.75 5.28 3.36
N GLN A 40 2.93 4.94 2.38
CA GLN A 40 3.23 5.24 0.99
C GLN A 40 1.95 5.41 0.18
N VAL A 41 2.00 6.28 -0.82
CA VAL A 41 0.96 6.50 -1.83
C VAL A 41 1.55 6.46 -3.24
N GLN A 42 0.79 6.00 -4.23
CA GLN A 42 1.23 5.95 -5.64
C GLN A 42 0.02 5.98 -6.58
N TRP A 43 0.12 6.80 -7.63
CA TRP A 43 -0.89 6.85 -8.69
C TRP A 43 -0.90 5.54 -9.50
N CYS A 44 -2.10 5.01 -9.75
CA CYS A 44 -2.34 3.81 -10.55
C CYS A 44 -3.32 4.04 -11.70
N THR A 45 -3.63 5.30 -12.03
CA THR A 45 -4.49 5.66 -13.15
C THR A 45 -3.99 5.05 -14.47
N SER A 46 -4.91 4.38 -15.18
CA SER A 46 -4.77 3.90 -16.54
C SER A 46 -5.27 4.95 -17.54
N PRO A 47 -4.77 5.00 -18.79
CA PRO A 47 -5.28 5.93 -19.81
C PRO A 47 -6.79 5.81 -20.07
N ASP A 48 -7.35 4.61 -19.90
CA ASP A 48 -8.77 4.32 -20.12
C ASP A 48 -9.67 4.71 -18.93
N ASP A 49 -9.08 5.14 -17.82
CA ASP A 49 -9.87 5.48 -16.63
C ASP A 49 -10.58 6.82 -16.79
N HIS A 50 -11.89 6.81 -16.54
CA HIS A 50 -12.68 8.05 -16.46
C HIS A 50 -12.30 8.95 -15.28
N TYR A 51 -11.70 8.40 -14.23
CA TYR A 51 -11.38 9.12 -13.01
C TYR A 51 -9.96 8.80 -12.53
N PRO A 52 -9.20 9.77 -11.99
CA PRO A 52 -7.89 9.51 -11.39
C PRO A 52 -7.97 8.51 -10.23
N ARG A 53 -7.01 7.58 -10.19
CA ARG A 53 -6.90 6.54 -9.15
C ARG A 53 -5.51 6.47 -8.55
N PHE A 54 -5.43 6.28 -7.24
CA PHE A 54 -4.17 6.02 -6.54
C PHE A 54 -4.38 4.94 -5.48
N CYS A 55 -3.29 4.33 -5.03
CA CYS A 55 -3.31 3.41 -3.91
C CYS A 55 -2.48 3.94 -2.75
N SER A 56 -2.84 3.49 -1.55
CA SER A 56 -2.11 3.77 -0.32
C SER A 56 -1.93 2.49 0.49
N VAL A 57 -0.88 2.48 1.31
CA VAL A 57 -0.60 1.45 2.31
C VAL A 57 -0.41 2.09 3.67
N GLY A 58 -0.80 1.40 4.74
CA GLY A 58 -0.76 1.98 6.08
C GLY A 58 -0.49 0.98 7.21
N SER A 59 -0.35 1.54 8.42
CA SER A 59 -0.08 0.79 9.65
C SER A 59 -1.18 -0.22 10.02
N ASP A 60 -2.36 -0.09 9.43
CA ASP A 60 -3.47 -1.02 9.60
C ASP A 60 -3.38 -2.28 8.73
N GLY A 61 -2.26 -2.45 8.03
CA GLY A 61 -1.98 -3.58 7.15
C GLY A 61 -2.90 -3.64 5.94
N LYS A 62 -3.54 -2.52 5.57
CA LYS A 62 -4.40 -2.46 4.38
C LYS A 62 -3.68 -1.85 3.19
N VAL A 63 -4.05 -2.32 2.01
CA VAL A 63 -3.83 -1.64 0.74
C VAL A 63 -5.18 -1.10 0.28
N ILE A 64 -5.31 0.21 0.13
CA ILE A 64 -6.56 0.86 -0.24
C ILE A 64 -6.38 1.57 -1.58
N ARG A 65 -7.29 1.30 -2.51
CA ARG A 65 -7.42 2.05 -3.77
C ARG A 65 -8.44 3.17 -3.61
N TRP A 66 -8.08 4.36 -4.06
CA TRP A 66 -8.89 5.56 -4.04
C TRP A 66 -9.21 5.99 -5.46
N THR A 67 -10.48 6.31 -5.71
CA THR A 67 -10.93 6.90 -6.97
C THR A 67 -11.46 8.30 -6.70
N CYS A 68 -10.93 9.29 -7.43
CA CYS A 68 -11.30 10.70 -7.30
C CYS A 68 -12.56 10.98 -8.15
N ILE A 69 -13.75 10.96 -7.54
CA ILE A 69 -15.03 11.09 -8.24
C ILE A 69 -15.73 12.37 -7.79
N LYS A 70 -15.89 13.34 -8.69
CA LYS A 70 -16.73 14.56 -8.48
C LYS A 70 -16.48 15.29 -7.13
N GLY A 71 -15.23 15.40 -6.70
CA GLY A 71 -14.83 16.05 -5.44
C GLY A 71 -14.76 15.12 -4.22
N GLU A 72 -15.11 13.84 -4.36
CA GLU A 72 -15.05 12.84 -3.29
C GLU A 72 -14.00 11.75 -3.57
N LEU A 73 -13.51 11.12 -2.50
CA LEU A 73 -12.66 9.94 -2.58
C LEU A 73 -13.47 8.69 -2.28
N ARG A 74 -13.63 7.84 -3.29
CA ARG A 74 -14.20 6.51 -3.12
C ARG A 74 -13.09 5.50 -2.85
N GLN A 75 -13.15 4.84 -1.70
CA GLN A 75 -12.21 3.79 -1.34
C GLN A 75 -12.67 2.38 -1.73
N VAL A 76 -11.71 1.51 -2.00
CA VAL A 76 -11.85 0.06 -2.09
C VAL A 76 -10.63 -0.57 -1.42
N ILE A 77 -10.85 -1.41 -0.42
CA ILE A 77 -9.76 -2.20 0.19
C ILE A 77 -9.38 -3.29 -0.81
N LEU A 78 -8.14 -3.23 -1.32
CA LEU A 78 -7.60 -4.23 -2.24
C LEU A 78 -7.03 -5.42 -1.50
N LEU A 79 -6.39 -5.19 -0.34
CA LEU A 79 -5.79 -6.25 0.45
C LEU A 79 -5.82 -5.88 1.92
N THR A 80 -6.11 -6.86 2.77
CA THR A 80 -5.83 -6.80 4.21
C THR A 80 -4.79 -7.87 4.49
N LEU A 81 -3.63 -7.45 4.98
CA LEU A 81 -2.54 -8.36 5.27
C LEU A 81 -2.92 -9.32 6.41
N PRO A 82 -2.33 -10.53 6.42
CA PRO A 82 -2.51 -11.45 7.54
C PRO A 82 -2.14 -10.77 8.86
N SER A 83 -2.84 -11.16 9.93
CA SER A 83 -2.52 -10.72 11.29
C SER A 83 -1.04 -10.96 11.59
N ALA A 84 -0.38 -9.94 12.14
CA ALA A 84 0.98 -10.08 12.63
C ALA A 84 1.01 -11.18 13.70
N THR A 85 2.11 -11.93 13.74
CA THR A 85 2.35 -12.94 14.78
C THR A 85 2.44 -12.34 16.19
N LYS A 86 2.63 -11.01 16.30
CA LYS A 86 2.70 -10.28 17.56
C LYS A 86 1.33 -9.72 17.94
N SER A 87 0.73 -10.29 18.98
CA SER A 87 -0.45 -9.72 19.63
C SER A 87 -0.06 -8.62 20.62
N THR A 88 -0.76 -7.49 20.61
CA THR A 88 -0.61 -6.45 21.63
C THR A 88 -1.62 -6.69 22.75
N ARG A 89 -1.18 -6.68 24.00
CA ARG A 89 -2.08 -6.76 25.15
C ARG A 89 -2.49 -5.36 25.57
N LEU A 90 -3.79 -5.08 25.53
CA LEU A 90 -4.36 -3.82 25.98
C LEU A 90 -4.38 -3.74 27.51
N ASP A 91 -4.55 -2.54 28.06
CA ASP A 91 -4.54 -2.28 29.51
C ASP A 91 -5.68 -3.00 30.26
N ASP A 92 -6.77 -3.32 29.56
CA ASP A 92 -7.90 -4.13 30.04
C ASP A 92 -7.65 -5.65 29.99
N GLY A 93 -6.46 -6.06 29.53
CA GLY A 93 -6.06 -7.45 29.36
C GLY A 93 -6.46 -8.08 28.04
N THR A 94 -7.22 -7.38 27.18
CA THR A 94 -7.66 -7.88 25.87
C THR A 94 -6.46 -8.06 24.93
N LEU A 95 -6.40 -9.21 24.25
CA LEU A 95 -5.38 -9.50 23.24
C LEU A 95 -5.84 -8.94 21.89
N LEU A 96 -5.20 -7.87 21.42
CA LEU A 96 -5.46 -7.28 20.11
C LEU A 96 -4.45 -7.83 19.10
N THR A 97 -4.93 -8.62 18.15
CA THR A 97 -4.14 -9.04 16.99
C THR A 97 -4.51 -8.16 15.81
N LEU A 98 -3.57 -7.30 15.40
CA LEU A 98 -3.74 -6.44 14.23
C LEU A 98 -3.03 -7.05 13.02
N PRO A 99 -3.55 -6.83 11.79
CA PRO A 99 -2.78 -7.01 10.56
C PRO A 99 -1.39 -6.39 10.68
N GLY A 100 -0.36 -7.07 10.14
CA GLY A 100 0.98 -6.50 10.10
C GLY A 100 1.02 -5.20 9.29
N PRO A 101 1.69 -4.13 9.75
CA PRO A 101 1.82 -2.88 9.01
C PRO A 101 2.36 -3.09 7.59
N ALA A 102 1.72 -2.45 6.62
CA ALA A 102 2.21 -2.34 5.26
C ALA A 102 3.07 -1.08 5.16
N LEU A 103 4.38 -1.26 4.92
CA LEU A 103 5.37 -0.19 5.01
C LEU A 103 5.81 0.32 3.63
N ALA A 104 5.87 -0.57 2.66
CA ALA A 104 6.31 -0.27 1.31
C ALA A 104 5.41 -0.94 0.28
N PHE A 105 5.28 -0.33 -0.88
CA PHE A 105 4.63 -0.98 -2.01
C PHE A 105 5.21 -0.55 -3.35
N ASP A 106 4.97 -1.33 -4.40
CA ASP A 106 5.25 -0.92 -5.78
C ASP A 106 4.40 -1.69 -6.79
N PHE A 107 3.99 -1.00 -7.85
CA PHE A 107 3.27 -1.59 -8.98
C PHE A 107 4.23 -2.13 -10.02
N GLN A 108 3.88 -3.26 -10.62
CA GLN A 108 4.61 -3.76 -11.78
C GLN A 108 4.40 -2.81 -12.96
N ARG A 109 5.49 -2.42 -13.63
CA ARG A 109 5.45 -1.34 -14.63
C ARG A 109 4.61 -1.67 -15.85
N HIS A 110 4.70 -2.90 -16.33
CA HIS A 110 3.97 -3.36 -17.52
C HIS A 110 2.56 -3.84 -17.21
N HIS A 111 2.32 -4.26 -15.97
CA HIS A 111 1.03 -4.77 -15.49
C HIS A 111 0.71 -4.08 -14.17
N LYS A 112 0.21 -2.83 -14.24
CA LYS A 112 -0.09 -2.03 -13.04
C LYS A 112 -1.16 -2.67 -12.13
N GLU A 113 -1.81 -3.72 -12.60
CA GLU A 113 -2.76 -4.53 -11.83
C GLU A 113 -2.03 -5.32 -10.74
N THR A 114 -0.79 -5.72 -10.98
CA THR A 114 0.04 -6.46 -10.02
C THR A 114 0.86 -5.51 -9.16
N PHE A 115 0.91 -5.77 -7.86
CA PHE A 115 1.72 -4.99 -6.93
C PHE A 115 2.38 -5.87 -5.86
N LEU A 116 3.44 -5.31 -5.27
CA LEU A 116 4.14 -5.86 -4.12
C LEU A 116 3.86 -5.02 -2.89
N VAL A 117 3.85 -5.65 -1.72
CA VAL A 117 3.73 -5.00 -0.41
C VAL A 117 4.80 -5.55 0.51
N GLY A 118 5.68 -4.68 1.03
CA GLY A 118 6.64 -5.01 2.07
C GLY A 118 6.08 -4.68 3.46
N THR A 119 6.34 -5.54 4.43
CA THR A 119 5.73 -5.49 5.76
C THR A 119 6.74 -5.34 6.89
N GLU A 120 6.25 -4.99 8.07
CA GLU A 120 7.08 -4.87 9.28
C GLU A 120 7.72 -6.19 9.74
N ASP A 121 7.06 -7.33 9.48
CA ASP A 121 7.56 -8.67 9.85
C ASP A 121 8.52 -9.29 8.83
N GLY A 122 8.95 -8.52 7.82
CA GLY A 122 9.97 -8.95 6.86
C GLY A 122 9.45 -9.75 5.67
N LYS A 123 8.13 -9.98 5.59
CA LYS A 123 7.51 -10.63 4.43
C LYS A 123 7.29 -9.64 3.29
N ILE A 124 7.18 -10.19 2.08
CA ILE A 124 6.69 -9.46 0.91
C ILE A 124 5.49 -10.22 0.36
N TYR A 125 4.42 -9.50 0.07
CA TYR A 125 3.21 -10.06 -0.53
C TYR A 125 3.04 -9.53 -1.95
N LYS A 126 2.68 -10.41 -2.87
CA LYS A 126 2.25 -10.06 -4.22
C LYS A 126 0.74 -10.26 -4.33
N ALA A 127 0.06 -9.29 -4.91
CA ALA A 127 -1.38 -9.33 -5.14
C ALA A 127 -1.77 -8.55 -6.40
N SER A 128 -3.04 -8.72 -6.77
CA SER A 128 -3.68 -8.13 -7.95
C SER A 128 -4.78 -7.14 -7.56
N MET A 129 -4.88 -6.02 -8.29
CA MET A 129 -5.97 -5.05 -8.15
C MET A 129 -7.32 -5.58 -8.63
N ASN A 130 -7.31 -6.65 -9.42
CA ASN A 130 -8.51 -7.27 -9.98
C ASN A 130 -9.12 -8.31 -9.04
N ASP A 131 -8.34 -8.80 -8.08
CA ASP A 131 -8.71 -9.89 -7.18
C ASP A 131 -8.60 -9.43 -5.71
N PRO A 132 -9.47 -8.49 -5.25
CA PRO A 132 -9.38 -7.97 -3.90
C PRO A 132 -9.45 -9.05 -2.83
N GLY A 133 -8.55 -8.97 -1.85
CA GLY A 133 -8.45 -9.90 -0.73
C GLY A 133 -7.64 -11.16 -1.03
N ILE A 134 -7.17 -11.36 -2.26
CA ILE A 134 -6.34 -12.51 -2.65
C ILE A 134 -4.86 -12.14 -2.60
N ILE A 135 -4.07 -13.04 -2.00
CA ILE A 135 -2.61 -12.99 -2.02
C ILE A 135 -2.14 -14.01 -3.04
N ASP A 136 -1.49 -13.54 -4.10
CA ASP A 136 -1.01 -14.40 -5.19
C ASP A 136 0.23 -15.17 -4.74
N MET A 137 1.17 -14.48 -4.07
CA MET A 137 2.41 -15.04 -3.56
C MET A 137 2.83 -14.37 -2.26
N THR A 138 3.53 -15.15 -1.42
CA THR A 138 4.20 -14.68 -0.21
C THR A 138 5.68 -15.03 -0.31
N PHE A 139 6.54 -14.05 -0.03
CA PHE A 139 7.98 -14.23 0.05
C PHE A 139 8.42 -14.03 1.50
N ASP A 140 9.02 -15.05 2.11
CA ASP A 140 9.73 -14.94 3.38
C ASP A 140 11.07 -14.23 3.14
N ALA A 141 10.99 -12.91 2.99
CA ALA A 141 12.03 -12.13 2.36
C ALA A 141 13.15 -11.71 3.31
N HIS A 142 12.82 -11.24 4.51
CA HIS A 142 13.75 -10.60 5.44
C HIS A 142 13.42 -10.97 6.89
N ASP A 143 14.37 -10.80 7.81
CA ASP A 143 14.17 -11.07 9.24
C ASP A 143 13.55 -9.88 10.00
N PHE A 144 13.57 -8.69 9.37
CA PHE A 144 13.04 -7.45 9.91
C PHE A 144 12.30 -6.63 8.83
N ALA A 145 11.70 -5.51 9.25
CA ALA A 145 10.86 -4.63 8.44
C ALA A 145 11.43 -4.34 7.05
N VAL A 146 10.60 -4.57 6.02
CA VAL A 146 10.92 -4.25 4.63
C VAL A 146 10.57 -2.79 4.37
N TYR A 147 11.58 -1.94 4.18
CA TYR A 147 11.39 -0.50 3.98
C TYR A 147 11.18 -0.11 2.53
N SER A 148 11.59 -0.95 1.57
CA SER A 148 11.33 -0.69 0.17
C SER A 148 11.22 -1.98 -0.62
N VAL A 149 10.30 -1.97 -1.58
CA VAL A 149 10.19 -2.95 -2.66
C VAL A 149 10.12 -2.19 -3.98
N ARG A 150 10.83 -2.65 -5.00
CA ARG A 150 10.85 -2.01 -6.32
C ARG A 150 10.90 -3.04 -7.43
N TRP A 151 9.92 -2.97 -8.34
CA TRP A 151 9.95 -3.73 -9.58
C TRP A 151 11.05 -3.23 -10.50
N SER A 152 11.72 -4.15 -11.18
CA SER A 152 12.67 -3.82 -12.22
C SER A 152 11.95 -3.12 -13.38
N PRO A 153 12.48 -1.99 -13.86
CA PRO A 153 11.97 -1.35 -15.07
C PRO A 153 12.36 -2.07 -16.36
N PHE A 154 13.33 -2.99 -16.30
CA PHE A 154 13.95 -3.60 -17.48
C PHE A 154 13.57 -5.07 -17.66
N HIS A 155 13.35 -5.77 -16.55
CA HIS A 155 13.06 -7.19 -16.57
C HIS A 155 11.70 -7.44 -15.92
N PRO A 156 10.70 -7.97 -16.67
CA PRO A 156 9.47 -8.42 -16.05
C PRO A 156 9.80 -9.48 -15.00
N ASN A 157 8.94 -9.61 -13.99
CA ASN A 157 9.05 -10.65 -12.96
C ASN A 157 10.30 -10.53 -12.07
N THR A 158 11.05 -9.43 -12.16
CA THR A 158 12.23 -9.17 -11.32
C THR A 158 11.96 -7.98 -10.41
N PHE A 159 12.29 -8.10 -9.12
CA PHE A 159 12.19 -6.99 -8.17
C PHE A 159 13.33 -7.02 -7.14
N ALA A 160 13.49 -5.90 -6.44
CA ALA A 160 14.45 -5.76 -5.34
C ALA A 160 13.72 -5.35 -4.06
N SER A 161 14.29 -5.73 -2.92
CA SER A 161 13.82 -5.32 -1.60
C SER A 161 14.97 -4.91 -0.68
N CYS A 162 14.72 -3.99 0.25
CA CYS A 162 15.65 -3.64 1.32
C CYS A 162 14.96 -3.63 2.70
N SER A 163 15.72 -3.94 3.74
CA SER A 163 15.17 -4.16 5.08
C SER A 163 16.04 -3.57 6.18
N ALA A 164 15.44 -3.42 7.36
CA ALA A 164 16.12 -3.16 8.63
C ALA A 164 17.14 -4.26 9.02
N ASP A 165 17.10 -5.43 8.38
CA ASP A 165 18.11 -6.50 8.56
C ASP A 165 19.48 -6.15 7.97
N GLY A 166 19.61 -5.00 7.30
CA GLY A 166 20.87 -4.52 6.72
C GLY A 166 21.17 -5.12 5.35
N THR A 167 20.22 -5.84 4.74
CA THR A 167 20.42 -6.49 3.43
C THR A 167 19.54 -5.89 2.34
N VAL A 168 20.00 -6.07 1.09
CA VAL A 168 19.22 -5.88 -0.13
C VAL A 168 19.15 -7.22 -0.84
N LYS A 169 17.95 -7.65 -1.23
CA LYS A 169 17.73 -8.92 -1.93
C LYS A 169 17.15 -8.66 -3.32
N LEU A 170 17.60 -9.47 -4.28
CA LEU A 170 17.08 -9.50 -5.64
C LEU A 170 16.26 -10.77 -5.84
N TRP A 171 15.12 -10.60 -6.49
CA TRP A 171 14.11 -11.64 -6.65
C TRP A 171 13.79 -11.78 -8.13
N HIS A 172 13.70 -13.02 -8.58
CA HIS A 172 13.19 -13.35 -9.90
C HIS A 172 12.06 -14.36 -9.73
N GLU A 173 10.86 -13.97 -10.11
CA GLU A 173 9.69 -14.84 -10.12
C GLU A 173 9.82 -15.84 -11.27
N GLN A 174 10.00 -17.12 -10.94
CA GLN A 174 9.90 -18.20 -11.92
C GLN A 174 8.43 -18.59 -12.02
N LEU A 175 7.86 -18.52 -13.23
CA LEU A 175 6.57 -19.13 -13.53
C LEU A 175 6.74 -20.66 -13.35
N SER A 176 6.06 -21.24 -12.37
CA SER A 176 5.94 -22.70 -12.21
C SER A 176 4.96 -23.28 -13.21
#